data_AF-A0A0B8QGF0-F1
#
_entry.id   AF-A0A0B8QGF0-F1
#
_cell.length_a   1.000
_cell.length_b   1.000
_cell.length_c   1.000
_cell.angle_alpha   90.00
_cell.angle_beta   90.00
_cell.angle_gamma   90.00
#
_symmetry.space_group_name_H-M   'P 1'
#
loop_
_entity.id
_entity.type
_entity.pdbx_description
1 polymer ?
#
loop_
_entity_poly.entity_id
_entity_poly.type
_entity_poly.pdbx_seq_one_letter_code
_entity_poly.pdbx_strand_id
1 'polypeptide(L)'
;MDCKEDENFAFDLHVSFAQTTEVNSTMAAPYDPFIFATPGYYHGEGLPFHPGRQWEVHLADTAPTEKFNQEALWQLGVDTSDPSQGRYFKTSNNLPWALLIVEEWKWPVEREDLVQTYPEFAEFAESGGERKKTWHKFSRGNASKIYQ
;
A
#
# COMPACT_ATOMS: atom_id res chain seq x y z
N MET A 1 -25.44 11.51 -13.40
CA MET A 1 -24.03 11.68 -13.79
C MET A 1 -23.32 10.48 -13.22
N ASP A 2 -23.00 9.54 -14.11
CA ASP A 2 -22.42 8.25 -13.77
C ASP A 2 -20.92 8.37 -14.00
N CYS A 3 -20.14 8.49 -12.92
CA CYS A 3 -18.69 8.69 -12.96
C CYS A 3 -17.98 7.33 -12.98
N LYS A 4 -18.19 6.55 -14.03
CA LYS A 4 -17.35 5.38 -14.35
C LYS A 4 -16.56 5.70 -15.61
N GLU A 5 -15.25 5.84 -15.48
CA GLU A 5 -14.37 5.81 -16.65
C GLU A 5 -14.34 4.39 -17.22
N ASP A 6 -14.32 4.28 -18.56
CA ASP A 6 -14.22 3.01 -19.26
C ASP A 6 -12.83 2.37 -19.02
N GLU A 7 -12.81 1.05 -18.74
CA GLU A 7 -11.58 0.28 -18.58
C GLU A 7 -10.76 0.31 -19.89
N ASN A 8 -9.66 1.08 -19.91
CA ASN A 8 -8.83 1.24 -21.11
C ASN A 8 -7.77 0.15 -21.30
N PHE A 9 -7.54 -0.73 -20.31
CA PHE A 9 -6.57 -1.83 -20.42
C PHE A 9 -6.77 -2.91 -19.34
N ALA A 10 -7.00 -4.16 -19.76
CA ALA A 10 -6.98 -5.34 -18.89
C ALA A 10 -5.80 -6.24 -19.28
N PHE A 11 -5.06 -6.75 -18.30
CA PHE A 11 -4.05 -7.78 -18.53
C PHE A 11 -4.18 -8.88 -17.48
N ASP A 12 -3.91 -10.12 -17.89
CA ASP A 12 -3.84 -11.28 -17.02
C ASP A 12 -2.42 -11.87 -17.07
N LEU A 13 -1.83 -12.07 -15.89
CA LEU A 13 -0.52 -12.69 -15.72
C LEU A 13 -0.67 -13.98 -14.91
N HIS A 14 -0.40 -15.13 -15.53
CA HIS A 14 -0.34 -16.41 -14.84
C HIS A 14 1.10 -16.78 -14.49
N VAL A 15 1.41 -16.83 -13.19
CA VAL A 15 2.67 -17.35 -12.65
C VAL A 15 2.37 -18.59 -11.82
N SER A 16 3.02 -19.70 -12.14
CA SER A 16 2.83 -20.99 -11.45
C SER A 16 4.17 -21.50 -10.91
N PHE A 17 4.16 -22.07 -9.71
CA PHE A 17 5.31 -22.73 -9.13
C PHE A 17 5.47 -24.15 -9.70
N ALA A 18 6.70 -24.54 -10.05
CA ALA A 18 7.00 -25.88 -10.55
C ALA A 18 6.99 -26.96 -9.45
N GLN A 19 7.14 -26.56 -8.18
CA GLN A 19 7.14 -27.45 -7.01
C GLN A 19 6.53 -26.76 -5.79
N THR A 20 5.97 -27.53 -4.86
CA THR A 20 5.50 -27.02 -3.58
C THR A 20 6.69 -26.54 -2.76
N THR A 21 6.69 -25.27 -2.39
CA THR A 21 7.70 -24.65 -1.53
C THR A 21 7.01 -24.13 -0.27
N GLU A 22 7.74 -24.15 0.86
CA GLU A 22 7.24 -23.53 2.08
C GLU A 22 7.19 -22.01 1.89
N VAL A 23 6.17 -21.34 2.43
CA VAL A 23 6.01 -19.88 2.31
C VAL A 23 7.21 -19.10 2.88
N ASN A 24 7.94 -19.71 3.81
CA ASN A 24 9.16 -19.14 4.38
C ASN A 24 10.43 -19.40 3.53
N SER A 25 10.36 -20.26 2.52
CA SER A 25 11.46 -20.55 1.57
C SER A 25 11.20 -20.02 0.16
N THR A 26 10.01 -19.51 -0.12
CA THR A 26 9.78 -18.64 -1.28
C THR A 26 10.69 -17.42 -1.20
N MET A 27 11.45 -17.19 -2.27
CA MET A 27 12.18 -15.93 -2.48
C MET A 27 11.25 -14.74 -2.21
N ALA A 28 11.81 -13.62 -1.75
CA ALA A 28 11.09 -12.35 -1.72
C ALA A 28 10.36 -12.15 -3.05
N ALA A 29 9.13 -11.60 -3.02
CA ALA A 29 8.31 -11.42 -4.20
C ALA A 29 9.19 -10.86 -5.35
N PRO A 30 9.17 -11.46 -6.55
CA PRO A 30 10.09 -11.08 -7.63
C PRO A 30 9.76 -9.70 -8.23
N TYR A 31 8.79 -8.99 -7.65
CA TYR A 31 8.31 -7.70 -8.08
C TYR A 31 8.26 -6.75 -6.89
N ASP A 32 8.55 -5.48 -7.17
CA ASP A 32 8.36 -4.35 -6.26
C ASP A 32 7.07 -3.61 -6.68
N PRO A 33 5.92 -3.88 -6.04
CA PRO A 33 4.68 -3.22 -6.39
C PRO A 33 4.67 -1.79 -5.84
N PHE A 34 4.27 -0.84 -6.68
CA PHE A 34 4.13 0.55 -6.29
C PHE A 34 2.96 1.21 -7.02
N ILE A 35 2.47 2.30 -6.44
CA ILE A 35 1.43 3.16 -7.00
C ILE A 35 2.11 4.48 -7.39
N PHE A 36 1.72 5.09 -8.52
CA PHE A 36 2.21 6.41 -8.91
C PHE A 36 1.06 7.34 -9.29
N ALA A 37 1.28 8.66 -9.18
CA ALA A 37 0.24 9.64 -9.47
C ALA A 37 -0.08 9.77 -10.98
N THR A 38 -1.35 10.03 -11.28
CA THR A 38 -1.77 10.49 -12.60
C THR A 38 -1.23 11.91 -12.86
N PRO A 39 -0.55 12.17 -14.00
CA PRO A 39 -0.02 13.49 -14.34
C PRO A 39 -1.09 14.59 -14.41
N GLY A 40 -0.83 15.74 -13.80
CA GLY A 40 -1.72 16.91 -13.85
C GLY A 40 -2.92 16.88 -12.91
N TYR A 41 -3.06 15.85 -12.07
CA TYR A 41 -4.14 15.74 -11.08
C TYR A 41 -3.69 16.19 -9.69
N TYR A 42 -4.63 16.71 -8.91
CA TYR A 42 -4.43 17.07 -7.52
C TYR A 42 -4.48 15.83 -6.62
N HIS A 43 -3.48 15.69 -5.75
CA HIS A 43 -3.31 14.55 -4.83
C HIS A 43 -3.21 14.98 -3.36
N GLY A 44 -3.75 16.15 -3.03
CA GLY A 44 -3.76 16.72 -1.68
C GLY A 44 -2.77 17.87 -1.47
N GLU A 45 -3.03 18.68 -0.45
CA GLU A 45 -2.22 19.85 -0.05
C GLU A 45 -0.79 19.49 0.40
N GLY A 46 -0.56 18.21 0.72
CA GLY A 46 0.74 17.73 1.20
C GLY A 46 1.81 17.64 0.11
N LEU A 47 1.44 17.77 -1.17
CA LEU A 47 2.39 17.76 -2.28
C LEU A 47 2.67 19.18 -2.78
N PRO A 48 3.94 19.53 -3.02
CA PRO A 48 4.31 20.87 -3.47
C PRO A 48 3.88 21.18 -4.92
N PHE A 49 3.48 20.16 -5.69
CA PHE A 49 3.06 20.27 -7.09
C PHE A 49 2.23 19.04 -7.51
N HIS A 50 1.94 18.91 -8.81
CA HIS A 50 1.26 17.76 -9.43
C HIS A 50 2.29 16.83 -10.10
N PRO A 51 2.97 15.94 -9.35
CA PRO A 51 4.16 15.23 -9.80
C PRO A 51 3.93 14.19 -10.89
N GLY A 52 2.69 13.69 -11.02
CA GLY A 52 2.41 12.56 -11.89
C GLY A 52 3.32 11.38 -11.55
N ARG A 53 3.96 10.82 -12.59
CA ARG A 53 4.86 9.66 -12.45
C ARG A 53 6.04 9.88 -11.48
N GLN A 54 6.39 11.13 -11.18
CA GLN A 54 7.49 11.43 -10.27
C GLN A 54 7.15 11.17 -8.80
N TRP A 55 5.89 10.94 -8.45
CA TRP A 55 5.48 10.53 -7.12
C TRP A 55 5.04 9.08 -7.14
N GLU A 56 5.72 8.29 -6.32
CA GLU A 56 5.55 6.86 -6.19
C GLU A 56 5.39 6.54 -4.70
N VAL A 57 4.54 5.56 -4.39
CA VAL A 57 4.37 5.00 -3.04
C VAL A 57 4.65 3.51 -3.13
N HIS A 58 5.68 3.05 -2.44
CA HIS A 58 6.07 1.64 -2.37
C HIS A 58 5.68 1.03 -1.03
N LEU A 59 5.88 -0.28 -0.90
CA LEU A 59 5.83 -0.95 0.38
C LEU A 59 6.91 -0.43 1.35
N ALA A 60 6.65 -0.61 2.65
CA ALA A 60 7.56 -0.13 3.69
C ALA A 60 8.98 -0.69 3.51
N ASP A 61 9.97 0.18 3.71
CA ASP A 61 11.40 -0.14 3.55
C ASP A 61 11.83 -0.57 2.15
N THR A 62 10.97 -0.41 1.14
CA THR A 62 11.34 -0.59 -0.26
C THR A 62 11.73 0.74 -0.89
N ALA A 63 12.89 0.77 -1.55
CA ALA A 63 13.36 1.97 -2.23
C ALA A 63 12.51 2.28 -3.47
N PRO A 64 12.26 3.56 -3.77
CA PRO A 64 11.55 3.95 -4.97
C PRO A 64 12.32 3.71 -6.27
N THR A 65 11.64 3.83 -7.41
CA THR A 65 12.32 3.74 -8.70
C THR A 65 13.16 4.99 -9.00
N GLU A 66 14.01 4.90 -10.04
CA GLU A 66 14.79 6.04 -10.55
C GLU A 66 13.94 7.25 -11.01
N LYS A 67 12.63 7.06 -11.21
CA LYS A 67 11.72 8.12 -11.67
C LYS A 67 11.14 8.95 -10.54
N PHE A 68 11.28 8.49 -9.29
CA PHE A 68 10.79 9.21 -8.13
C PHE A 68 11.61 10.50 -7.89
N ASN A 69 10.95 11.65 -7.79
CA ASN A 69 11.63 12.93 -7.63
C ASN A 69 12.10 13.11 -6.19
N GLN A 70 13.40 12.88 -5.99
CA GLN A 70 13.92 12.77 -4.64
C GLN A 70 14.03 14.05 -3.86
N GLU A 71 14.44 15.08 -4.57
CA GLU A 71 14.71 16.38 -4.01
C GLU A 71 13.43 17.06 -3.52
N ALA A 72 12.28 16.72 -4.12
CA ALA A 72 11.03 17.42 -3.86
C ALA A 72 9.99 16.62 -3.05
N LEU A 73 10.13 15.28 -2.92
CA LEU A 73 9.07 14.41 -2.39
C LEU A 73 9.45 13.59 -1.16
N TRP A 74 10.72 13.58 -0.74
CA TRP A 74 11.11 12.95 0.51
C TRP A 74 10.54 13.68 1.72
N GLN A 75 10.20 12.92 2.76
CA GLN A 75 9.87 13.45 4.10
C GLN A 75 8.73 14.47 4.09
N LEU A 76 7.85 14.42 3.08
CA LEU A 76 6.67 15.26 3.02
C LEU A 76 5.65 14.81 4.07
N GLY A 77 5.02 15.80 4.72
CA GLY A 77 4.03 15.56 5.76
C GLY A 77 4.63 14.83 6.97
N VAL A 78 4.20 13.59 7.18
CA VAL A 78 4.67 12.72 8.28
C VAL A 78 5.53 11.55 7.79
N ASP A 79 5.90 11.54 6.51
CA ASP A 79 6.84 10.57 5.98
C ASP A 79 8.22 10.76 6.64
N THR A 80 8.85 9.66 6.99
CA THR A 80 10.18 9.65 7.63
C THR A 80 11.19 8.84 6.84
N SER A 81 11.05 8.81 5.51
CA SER A 81 11.99 8.08 4.65
C SER A 81 13.40 8.65 4.81
N ASP A 82 14.37 7.76 4.96
CA ASP A 82 15.79 8.04 5.09
C ASP A 82 16.57 6.95 4.31
N PRO A 83 17.07 7.26 3.10
CA PRO A 83 17.83 6.33 2.30
C PRO A 83 19.10 5.82 2.99
N SER A 84 19.71 6.62 3.87
CA SER A 84 20.92 6.22 4.60
C SER A 84 20.67 5.11 5.61
N GLN A 85 19.41 4.94 6.03
CA GLN A 85 18.96 3.91 6.96
C GLN A 85 18.18 2.78 6.26
N GLY A 86 18.04 2.83 4.94
CA GLY A 86 17.16 1.91 4.20
C GLY A 86 15.69 2.04 4.61
N ARG A 87 15.30 3.20 5.13
CA ARG A 87 13.97 3.47 5.66
C ARG A 87 13.13 4.15 4.61
N TYR A 88 11.99 3.59 4.24
CA TYR A 88 11.12 4.16 3.21
C TYR A 88 9.63 4.01 3.53
N PHE A 89 8.84 5.01 3.10
CA PHE A 89 7.38 4.98 3.03
C PHE A 89 6.65 4.65 4.34
N LYS A 90 7.07 5.29 5.44
CA LYS A 90 6.42 5.11 6.74
C LYS A 90 6.60 6.30 7.67
N THR A 91 5.69 6.42 8.61
CA THR A 91 5.71 7.46 9.66
C THR A 91 6.73 7.16 10.75
N SER A 92 7.05 8.13 11.60
CA SER A 92 7.95 7.94 12.77
C SER A 92 7.55 6.77 13.68
N ASN A 93 6.26 6.42 13.71
CA ASN A 93 5.71 5.32 14.50
C ASN A 93 5.66 3.99 13.73
N ASN A 94 6.36 3.89 12.61
CA ASN A 94 6.43 2.71 11.72
C ASN A 94 5.10 2.31 11.08
N LEU A 95 4.15 3.25 10.94
CA LEU A 95 2.94 3.00 10.15
C LEU A 95 3.27 3.12 8.65
N PRO A 96 3.02 2.09 7.83
CA PRO A 96 3.38 2.09 6.41
C PRO A 96 2.35 2.84 5.56
N TRP A 97 2.77 3.39 4.41
CA TRP A 97 1.85 4.02 3.45
C TRP A 97 1.07 3.03 2.58
N ALA A 98 1.62 1.84 2.36
CA ALA A 98 1.00 0.81 1.53
C ALA A 98 0.97 -0.54 2.23
N LEU A 99 -0.08 -1.31 1.95
CA LEU A 99 -0.25 -2.70 2.39
C LEU A 99 -0.38 -3.60 1.17
N LEU A 100 0.23 -4.78 1.22
CA LEU A 100 0.04 -5.84 0.24
C LEU A 100 -0.79 -6.95 0.85
N ILE A 101 -2.01 -7.13 0.36
CA ILE A 101 -2.89 -8.22 0.77
C ILE A 101 -3.13 -9.09 -0.47
N VAL A 102 -2.65 -10.34 -0.41
CA VAL A 102 -2.67 -11.29 -1.54
C VAL A 102 -3.98 -12.10 -1.61
N GLU A 103 -4.82 -12.01 -0.59
CA GLU A 103 -6.13 -12.66 -0.53
C GLU A 103 -7.23 -11.69 -1.00
N GLU A 104 -8.41 -12.22 -1.32
CA GLU A 104 -9.58 -11.38 -1.55
C GLU A 104 -9.86 -10.51 -0.32
N TRP A 105 -9.75 -9.20 -0.49
CA TRP A 105 -9.97 -8.22 0.56
C TRP A 105 -11.15 -7.31 0.22
N LYS A 106 -11.97 -7.02 1.24
CA LYS A 106 -13.07 -6.07 1.11
C LYS A 106 -12.62 -4.74 1.70
N TRP A 107 -12.41 -3.75 0.85
CA TRP A 107 -11.86 -2.47 1.29
C TRP A 107 -12.85 -1.68 2.15
N PRO A 108 -12.37 -0.89 3.12
CA PRO A 108 -13.20 0.09 3.83
C PRO A 108 -13.90 1.06 2.88
N VAL A 109 -15.04 1.60 3.31
CA VAL A 109 -15.61 2.78 2.66
C VAL A 109 -14.64 3.97 2.78
N GLU A 110 -14.72 4.89 1.83
CA GLU A 110 -13.82 6.06 1.80
C GLU A 110 -13.91 6.87 3.10
N ARG A 111 -12.76 7.35 3.59
CA ARG A 111 -12.61 8.15 4.83
C ARG A 111 -12.93 7.42 6.12
N GLU A 112 -13.19 6.10 6.09
CA GLU A 112 -13.28 5.29 7.28
C GLU A 112 -11.89 4.81 7.71
N ASP A 113 -11.60 4.93 9.00
CA ASP A 113 -10.35 4.44 9.57
C ASP A 113 -10.28 2.91 9.47
N LEU A 114 -9.12 2.40 9.06
CA LEU A 114 -8.88 0.97 8.92
C LEU A 114 -9.07 0.22 10.24
N VAL A 115 -8.68 0.80 11.39
CA VAL A 115 -8.88 0.19 12.72
C VAL A 115 -10.35 0.14 13.08
N GLN A 116 -11.17 1.05 12.55
CA GLN A 116 -12.61 1.03 12.78
C GLN A 116 -13.32 -0.01 11.91
N THR A 117 -12.81 -0.25 10.70
CA THR A 117 -13.31 -1.29 9.81
C THR A 117 -12.81 -2.67 10.21
N TYR A 118 -11.55 -2.79 10.58
CA TYR A 118 -10.86 -4.01 10.98
C TYR A 118 -10.12 -3.80 12.32
N PRO A 119 -10.80 -3.96 13.46
CA PRO A 119 -10.23 -3.67 14.79
C PRO A 119 -8.97 -4.45 15.15
N GLU A 120 -8.83 -5.66 14.61
CA GLU A 120 -7.65 -6.50 14.84
C GLU A 120 -6.38 -5.98 14.12
N PHE A 121 -6.52 -5.01 13.21
CA PHE A 121 -5.39 -4.42 12.47
C PHE A 121 -4.37 -3.75 13.40
N ALA A 122 -4.83 -3.07 14.45
CA ALA A 122 -3.93 -2.37 15.38
C ALA A 122 -2.96 -3.35 16.06
N GLU A 123 -3.47 -4.45 16.61
CA GLU A 123 -2.62 -5.48 17.23
C GLU A 123 -1.70 -6.17 16.21
N PHE A 124 -2.18 -6.39 14.98
CA PHE A 124 -1.33 -6.88 13.89
C PHE A 124 -0.15 -5.92 13.64
N ALA A 125 -0.42 -4.63 13.43
CA ALA A 125 0.60 -3.63 13.14
C ALA A 125 1.59 -3.45 14.31
N GLU A 126 1.10 -3.32 15.54
CA GLU A 126 1.93 -3.14 16.74
C GLU A 126 2.80 -4.37 17.06
N SER A 127 2.37 -5.56 16.62
CA SER A 127 3.15 -6.79 16.78
C SER A 127 4.18 -7.04 15.68
N GLY A 128 4.34 -6.11 14.72
CA GLY A 128 5.19 -6.32 13.55
C GLY A 128 4.68 -7.45 12.64
N GLY A 129 3.37 -7.71 12.65
CA GLY A 129 2.75 -8.76 11.84
C GLY A 129 2.73 -10.16 12.47
N GLU A 130 3.18 -10.31 13.72
CA GLU A 130 3.22 -11.64 14.36
C GLU A 130 1.89 -12.09 14.96
N ARG A 131 1.02 -11.15 15.34
CA ARG A 131 -0.31 -11.42 15.91
C ARG A 131 -1.41 -11.00 14.94
N LYS A 132 -2.60 -11.60 15.10
CA LYS A 132 -3.78 -11.26 14.29
C LYS A 132 -3.55 -11.30 12.77
N LYS A 133 -2.76 -12.28 12.27
CA LYS A 133 -2.39 -12.43 10.84
C LYS A 133 -3.57 -12.53 9.86
N THR A 134 -4.79 -12.76 10.36
CA THR A 134 -6.02 -12.83 9.57
C THR A 134 -6.93 -11.62 9.76
N TRP A 135 -6.42 -10.50 10.27
CA TRP A 135 -7.20 -9.29 10.57
C TRP A 135 -7.99 -8.78 9.36
N HIS A 136 -7.48 -8.96 8.14
CA HIS A 136 -8.07 -8.49 6.88
C HIS A 136 -9.26 -9.31 6.40
N LYS A 137 -9.51 -10.49 6.98
CA LYS A 137 -10.62 -11.36 6.55
C LYS A 137 -11.96 -10.69 6.81
N PHE A 138 -12.90 -10.83 5.88
CA PHE A 138 -14.24 -10.25 5.99
C PHE A 138 -14.93 -10.53 7.34
N SER A 139 -14.78 -11.74 7.89
CA SER A 139 -15.35 -12.11 9.19
C SER A 139 -14.73 -11.41 10.41
N ARG A 140 -13.64 -10.67 10.24
CA ARG A 140 -12.98 -9.85 11.25
C ARG A 140 -13.30 -8.36 11.09
N GLY A 141 -13.97 -7.98 9.99
CA GLY A 141 -14.35 -6.61 9.70
C GLY A 141 -15.76 -6.26 10.17
N ASN A 142 -16.01 -4.97 10.37
CA ASN A 142 -17.34 -4.43 10.57
C ASN A 142 -18.02 -4.25 9.20
N ALA A 143 -18.99 -5.12 8.89
CA ALA A 143 -19.68 -5.13 7.60
C ALA A 143 -20.36 -3.81 7.21
N SER A 144 -20.74 -2.97 8.19
CA SER A 144 -21.34 -1.65 7.91
C SER A 144 -20.34 -0.61 7.40
N LYS A 145 -19.04 -0.90 7.52
CA LYS A 145 -17.91 -0.02 7.17
C LYS A 145 -17.12 -0.53 5.96
N ILE A 146 -17.54 -1.66 5.41
CA ILE A 146 -16.96 -2.27 4.22
C ILE A 146 -17.74 -1.77 3.01
N TYR A 147 -17.01 -1.40 1.96
CA TYR A 147 -17.61 -0.97 0.70
C TYR A 147 -18.38 -2.13 0.05
N GLN A 148 -19.59 -1.84 -0.43
CA GLN A 148 -20.52 -2.80 -1.03
C GLN A 148 -20.52 -2.73 -2.55
#